data_AF-A0A8C5P836-F1
#
_entry.id   AF-A0A8C5P836-F1
#
_cell.length_a   1.000
_cell.length_b   1.000
_cell.length_c   1.000
_cell.angle_alpha   90.00
_cell.angle_beta   90.00
_cell.angle_gamma   90.00
#
_symmetry.space_group_name_H-M   'P 1'
#
loop_
_entity.id
_entity.type
_entity.pdbx_description
1 polymer ?
#
loop_
_entity_poly.entity_id
_entity_poly.type
_entity_poly.pdbx_seq_one_letter_code
_entity_poly.pdbx_strand_id
1 'polypeptide(L)'
;MSNMYWLLAAVFILGAERAGSETQGFCDFDASSRVNCGNERTSYDTCKSNGCCYDSSKMGYIWCFQPWSVKALHFRNTEVLAAMECNLYRICNYNNPSARANCGMEGINEQKCTKENDCCYDEKTSGVPSCFPKDLIAEKPTCNPNNRVNCAYPNVTLEACLRLKCCFDNSTLGKPYCYNTEKKNVTVTCNVATSEKVNCGMDGISKDTCRNKDCCYYETPTGPWCYKMKITG
;
A
#
# COMPACT_ATOMS: atom_id res chain seq x y z
N MET A 1 -44.81 -42.11 53.34
CA MET A 1 -45.72 -42.71 52.35
C MET A 1 -45.59 -41.88 51.08
N SER A 2 -44.73 -42.32 50.15
CA SER A 2 -45.12 -42.99 48.88
C SER A 2 -45.51 -41.95 47.83
N ASN A 3 -45.09 -41.93 46.56
CA ASN A 3 -44.22 -42.70 45.67
C ASN A 3 -44.01 -41.75 44.47
N MET A 4 -42.79 -41.49 43.99
CA MET A 4 -42.11 -42.27 42.94
C MET A 4 -42.96 -42.46 41.67
N TYR A 5 -42.60 -41.74 40.60
CA TYR A 5 -42.88 -41.92 39.15
C TYR A 5 -42.64 -40.51 38.52
N TRP A 6 -41.62 -40.17 37.74
CA TRP A 6 -40.89 -40.88 36.69
C TRP A 6 -39.47 -40.32 36.53
N LEU A 7 -38.49 -41.22 36.56
CA LEU A 7 -37.20 -41.06 35.87
C LEU A 7 -37.42 -41.04 34.35
N LEU A 8 -36.42 -40.51 33.63
CA LEU A 8 -36.18 -40.57 32.17
C LEU A 8 -36.52 -39.30 31.37
N ALA A 9 -35.57 -38.36 31.35
CA ALA A 9 -35.07 -37.77 30.10
C ALA A 9 -33.79 -36.94 30.39
N ALA A 10 -32.78 -37.61 30.96
CA ALA A 10 -31.40 -37.15 30.82
C ALA A 10 -30.87 -37.71 29.49
N VAL A 11 -29.98 -36.93 28.86
CA VAL A 11 -29.20 -37.26 27.65
C VAL A 11 -29.92 -36.95 26.33
N PHE A 12 -29.82 -35.69 25.88
CA PHE A 12 -29.66 -35.39 24.46
C PHE A 12 -28.56 -34.34 24.28
N ILE A 13 -27.43 -34.83 23.77
CA ILE A 13 -26.41 -34.15 22.96
C ILE A 13 -25.45 -33.20 23.71
N LEU A 14 -24.47 -33.81 24.39
CA LEU A 14 -23.09 -33.34 24.29
C LEU A 14 -22.61 -33.71 22.88
N GLY A 15 -22.44 -32.71 22.03
CA GLY A 15 -22.02 -32.94 20.65
C GLY A 15 -22.30 -31.78 19.73
N ALA A 16 -22.18 -30.54 20.19
CA ALA A 16 -21.73 -29.50 19.27
C ALA A 16 -20.25 -29.80 19.02
N GLU A 17 -20.02 -30.70 18.06
CA GLU A 17 -18.75 -30.80 17.37
C GLU A 17 -18.29 -29.38 17.11
N ARG A 18 -17.10 -29.06 17.59
CA ARG A 18 -16.40 -27.86 17.16
C ARG A 18 -16.40 -27.93 15.63
N ALA A 19 -17.26 -27.12 15.01
CA ALA A 19 -17.06 -26.70 13.64
C ALA A 19 -15.74 -25.93 13.65
N GLY A 20 -14.63 -26.67 13.57
CA GLY A 20 -13.35 -26.15 13.17
C GLY A 20 -13.61 -25.56 11.80
N SER A 21 -13.73 -24.23 11.76
CA SER A 21 -13.77 -23.49 10.51
C SER A 21 -12.68 -24.05 9.62
N GLU A 22 -13.08 -24.69 8.51
CA GLU A 22 -12.18 -25.14 7.45
C GLU A 22 -11.51 -23.91 6.86
N THR A 23 -10.50 -23.43 7.57
CA THR A 23 -9.50 -22.56 7.02
C THR A 23 -8.59 -23.47 6.22
N GLN A 24 -8.81 -23.51 4.89
CA GLN A 24 -7.84 -24.10 3.99
C GLN A 24 -6.51 -23.34 4.16
N GLY A 25 -5.66 -23.89 5.01
CA GLY A 25 -4.38 -23.35 5.38
C GLY A 25 -3.34 -23.68 4.31
N PHE A 26 -2.67 -22.66 3.76
CA PHE A 26 -1.58 -22.87 2.80
C PHE A 26 -0.25 -23.06 3.54
N CYS A 27 0.58 -24.00 3.02
CA CYS A 27 1.84 -24.42 3.64
C CYS A 27 3.10 -24.01 2.89
N ASP A 28 2.98 -23.18 1.85
CA ASP A 28 4.13 -22.73 1.05
C ASP A 28 4.78 -21.49 1.70
N PHE A 29 5.94 -21.69 2.33
CA PHE A 29 6.64 -20.66 3.11
C PHE A 29 8.15 -20.78 2.99
N ASP A 30 8.81 -19.64 2.77
CA ASP A 30 10.26 -19.55 2.92
C ASP A 30 10.67 -19.88 4.37
N ALA A 31 11.76 -20.63 4.53
CA ALA A 31 12.19 -21.15 5.81
C ALA A 31 12.50 -20.06 6.86
N SER A 32 13.00 -18.89 6.45
CA SER A 32 13.38 -17.82 7.37
C SER A 32 12.20 -17.04 7.93
N SER A 33 11.03 -17.17 7.31
CA SER A 33 9.86 -16.39 7.70
C SER A 33 8.92 -17.18 8.63
N ARG A 34 9.13 -18.49 8.77
CA ARG A 34 8.20 -19.41 9.46
C ARG A 34 7.96 -19.01 10.92
N VAL A 35 6.73 -19.19 11.39
CA VAL A 35 6.35 -19.02 12.79
C VAL A 35 6.08 -20.38 13.41
N ASN A 36 6.74 -20.65 14.53
CA ASN A 36 6.67 -21.95 15.19
C ASN A 36 5.24 -22.29 15.62
N CYS A 37 4.82 -23.52 15.34
CA CYS A 37 3.50 -24.08 15.62
C CYS A 37 3.58 -25.33 16.52
N GLY A 38 4.77 -25.62 17.07
CA GLY A 38 5.01 -26.73 17.98
C GLY A 38 6.19 -26.50 18.91
N ASN A 39 6.58 -27.56 19.63
CA ASN A 39 7.76 -27.55 20.50
C ASN A 39 9.03 -27.92 19.70
N GLU A 40 10.20 -27.67 20.26
CA GLU A 40 11.47 -28.15 19.69
C GLU A 40 11.38 -29.67 19.45
N ARG A 41 11.64 -30.10 18.20
CA ARG A 41 11.57 -31.51 17.73
C ARG A 41 10.16 -32.10 17.58
N THR A 42 9.15 -31.29 17.30
CA THR A 42 7.82 -31.80 16.90
C THR A 42 7.94 -32.70 15.66
N SER A 43 7.36 -33.92 15.72
CA SER A 43 7.33 -34.85 14.59
C SER A 43 6.37 -34.38 13.49
N TYR A 44 6.48 -34.96 12.29
CA TYR A 44 5.54 -34.69 11.20
C TYR A 44 4.08 -34.91 11.65
N ASP A 45 3.77 -36.07 12.22
CA ASP A 45 2.41 -36.43 12.63
C ASP A 45 1.87 -35.50 13.71
N THR A 46 2.68 -35.18 14.72
CA THR A 46 2.28 -34.25 15.79
C THR A 46 2.07 -32.84 15.27
N CYS A 47 2.89 -32.40 14.30
CA CYS A 47 2.71 -31.10 13.68
C CYS A 47 1.41 -31.03 12.88
N LYS A 48 1.13 -32.05 12.06
CA LYS A 48 -0.10 -32.13 11.27
C LYS A 48 -1.34 -32.26 12.15
N SER A 49 -1.28 -33.00 13.26
CA SER A 49 -2.39 -33.10 14.22
C SER A 49 -2.71 -31.78 14.92
N ASN A 50 -1.72 -30.89 15.05
CA ASN A 50 -1.92 -29.53 15.56
C ASN A 50 -2.54 -28.57 14.52
N GLY A 51 -2.89 -29.06 13.33
CA GLY A 51 -3.38 -28.24 12.23
C GLY A 51 -2.29 -27.40 11.56
N CYS A 52 -1.02 -27.74 11.77
CA CYS A 52 0.11 -26.96 11.28
C CYS A 52 0.64 -27.46 9.92
N CYS A 53 1.57 -26.70 9.35
CA CYS A 53 2.38 -27.06 8.19
C CYS A 53 3.71 -27.64 8.63
N TYR A 54 4.22 -28.63 7.89
CA TYR A 54 5.50 -29.26 8.17
C TYR A 54 6.40 -29.25 6.95
N ASP A 55 7.61 -28.72 7.08
CA ASP A 55 8.66 -28.81 6.05
C ASP A 55 10.05 -28.88 6.70
N SER A 56 10.73 -30.00 6.48
CA SER A 56 12.08 -30.28 6.99
C SER A 56 13.19 -30.12 5.95
N SER A 57 12.87 -29.61 4.76
CA SER A 57 13.82 -29.45 3.64
C SER A 57 14.97 -28.48 3.93
N LYS A 58 14.83 -27.60 4.93
CA LYS A 58 15.83 -26.60 5.34
C LYS A 58 16.28 -26.85 6.78
N MET A 59 17.53 -27.28 6.95
CA MET A 59 18.18 -27.44 8.25
C MET A 59 18.38 -26.08 8.94
N GLY A 60 18.26 -26.05 10.27
CA GLY A 60 18.44 -24.83 11.09
C GLY A 60 17.24 -23.89 11.14
N TYR A 61 16.14 -24.22 10.45
CA TYR A 61 14.89 -23.45 10.46
C TYR A 61 13.75 -24.22 11.12
N ILE A 62 12.66 -23.51 11.41
CA ILE A 62 11.44 -24.07 12.01
C ILE A 62 10.81 -25.06 11.03
N TRP A 63 10.62 -26.31 11.46
CA TRP A 63 10.01 -27.36 10.63
C TRP A 63 8.50 -27.45 10.80
N CYS A 64 7.99 -27.26 12.01
CA CYS A 64 6.57 -27.20 12.28
C CYS A 64 6.10 -25.75 12.42
N PHE A 65 5.30 -25.27 11.48
CA PHE A 65 4.95 -23.86 11.39
C PHE A 65 3.46 -23.62 11.10
N GLN A 66 2.97 -22.44 11.47
CA GLN A 66 1.56 -22.11 11.34
C GLN A 66 1.15 -22.04 9.86
N PRO A 67 -0.02 -22.59 9.48
CA PRO A 67 -0.55 -22.43 8.14
C PRO A 67 -1.04 -21.00 7.96
N TRP A 68 -1.06 -20.52 6.72
CA TRP A 68 -1.74 -19.26 6.42
C TRP A 68 -3.23 -19.48 6.26
N SER A 69 -4.03 -18.88 7.13
CA SER A 69 -5.47 -18.75 6.95
C SER A 69 -5.86 -17.29 6.73
N VAL A 70 -6.78 -17.05 5.78
CA VAL A 70 -7.51 -15.79 5.73
C VAL A 70 -8.81 -15.96 6.48
N LYS A 71 -9.04 -15.08 7.46
CA LYS A 71 -10.42 -14.75 7.82
C LYS A 71 -10.98 -13.96 6.64
N ALA A 72 -11.75 -14.62 5.77
CA ALA A 72 -12.34 -13.97 4.61
C ALA A 72 -13.32 -12.88 5.06
N LEU A 73 -12.91 -11.62 4.94
CA LEU A 73 -13.83 -10.48 4.99
C LEU A 73 -14.15 -10.11 3.54
N HIS A 74 -15.43 -10.23 3.17
CA HIS A 74 -15.94 -9.72 1.89
C HIS A 74 -15.87 -8.19 1.90
N PHE A 75 -14.93 -7.59 1.19
CA PHE A 75 -14.94 -6.14 0.93
C PHE A 75 -14.53 -5.81 -0.51
N ARG A 76 -15.21 -4.82 -1.10
CA ARG A 76 -15.04 -4.42 -2.50
C ARG A 76 -13.72 -3.66 -2.69
N ASN A 77 -12.98 -4.03 -3.73
CA ASN A 77 -11.61 -3.63 -4.09
C ASN A 77 -11.36 -2.14 -4.39
N THR A 78 -12.27 -1.21 -4.11
CA THR A 78 -12.15 0.18 -4.54
C THR A 78 -11.36 1.10 -3.61
N GLU A 79 -11.08 0.70 -2.36
CA GLU A 79 -10.37 1.54 -1.37
C GLU A 79 -8.93 1.09 -1.10
N VAL A 80 -8.51 -0.06 -1.63
CA VAL A 80 -7.20 -0.69 -1.35
C VAL A 80 -6.00 0.15 -1.84
N LEU A 81 -6.21 1.03 -2.82
CA LEU A 81 -5.16 1.90 -3.37
C LEU A 81 -5.10 3.29 -2.71
N ALA A 82 -6.05 3.65 -1.85
CA ALA A 82 -6.16 5.00 -1.30
C ALA A 82 -5.27 5.26 -0.07
N ALA A 83 -4.72 4.21 0.55
CA ALA A 83 -3.91 4.32 1.78
C ALA A 83 -2.38 4.33 1.52
N MET A 84 -1.95 4.20 0.27
CA MET A 84 -0.54 4.20 -0.10
C MET A 84 -0.17 5.57 -0.68
N GLU A 85 0.26 6.46 0.20
CA GLU A 85 0.80 7.77 -0.17
C GLU A 85 2.03 7.58 -1.06
N CYS A 86 2.12 8.39 -2.12
CA CYS A 86 3.33 8.46 -2.94
C CYS A 86 4.41 9.22 -2.19
N ASN A 87 5.67 8.79 -2.29
CA ASN A 87 6.77 9.66 -1.88
C ASN A 87 7.01 10.68 -3.00
N LEU A 88 6.78 11.95 -2.72
CA LEU A 88 6.95 13.04 -3.68
C LEU A 88 8.37 13.62 -3.58
N TYR A 89 9.05 13.72 -4.72
CA TYR A 89 10.37 14.31 -4.84
C TYR A 89 10.30 15.50 -5.80
N ARG A 90 10.83 16.65 -5.36
CA ARG A 90 10.97 17.84 -6.21
C ARG A 90 12.35 17.86 -6.82
N ILE A 91 12.46 17.77 -8.14
CA ILE A 91 13.75 17.70 -8.83
C ILE A 91 13.86 18.77 -9.92
N CYS A 92 15.08 19.09 -10.32
CA CYS A 92 15.32 19.96 -11.46
C CYS A 92 15.51 19.17 -12.74
N ASN A 93 14.58 19.34 -13.67
CA ASN A 93 14.67 18.74 -14.99
C ASN A 93 15.29 19.74 -15.99
N TYR A 94 16.60 19.62 -16.17
CA TYR A 94 17.35 20.44 -17.12
C TYR A 94 17.23 19.94 -18.57
N ASN A 95 16.70 18.71 -18.77
CA ASN A 95 16.69 18.03 -20.07
C ASN A 95 15.49 18.39 -20.95
N ASN A 96 14.53 19.18 -20.44
CA ASN A 96 13.38 19.63 -21.22
C ASN A 96 13.17 21.16 -21.12
N PRO A 97 14.08 21.98 -21.68
CA PRO A 97 14.00 23.43 -21.52
C PRO A 97 12.77 24.06 -22.16
N SER A 98 12.26 23.49 -23.25
CA SER A 98 11.09 23.99 -23.97
C SER A 98 9.79 23.92 -23.16
N ALA A 99 9.74 23.09 -22.11
CA ALA A 99 8.59 22.96 -21.22
C ALA A 99 8.66 23.87 -19.98
N ARG A 100 9.70 24.70 -19.84
CA ARG A 100 9.88 25.56 -18.67
C ARG A 100 8.76 26.60 -18.56
N ALA A 101 8.02 26.51 -17.47
CA ALA A 101 7.17 27.61 -17.01
C ALA A 101 8.02 28.61 -16.21
N ASN A 102 7.60 29.87 -16.16
CA ASN A 102 8.29 30.88 -15.35
C ASN A 102 7.96 30.69 -13.85
N CYS A 103 8.98 30.56 -13.01
CA CYS A 103 8.87 30.51 -11.55
C CYS A 103 9.55 31.71 -10.85
N GLY A 104 9.76 32.81 -11.57
CA GLY A 104 10.34 34.01 -11.00
C GLY A 104 9.95 35.26 -11.76
N MET A 105 10.54 36.37 -11.35
CA MET A 105 10.51 37.60 -12.14
C MET A 105 11.64 37.55 -13.17
N GLU A 106 11.51 38.31 -14.25
CA GLU A 106 12.59 38.51 -15.21
C GLU A 106 13.83 39.08 -14.49
N GLY A 107 15.02 38.53 -14.80
CA GLY A 107 16.27 38.94 -14.14
C GLY A 107 16.45 38.46 -12.69
N ILE A 108 15.62 37.53 -12.20
CA ILE A 108 15.83 36.89 -10.89
C ILE A 108 17.21 36.19 -10.85
N ASN A 109 17.90 36.32 -9.71
CA ASN A 109 19.16 35.62 -9.48
C ASN A 109 18.92 34.19 -8.95
N GLU A 110 19.96 33.35 -9.02
CA GLU A 110 19.91 31.95 -8.60
C GLU A 110 19.46 31.79 -7.14
N GLN A 111 19.98 32.60 -6.22
CA GLN A 111 19.66 32.46 -4.79
C GLN A 111 18.18 32.70 -4.52
N LYS A 112 17.61 33.76 -5.10
CA LYS A 112 16.20 34.09 -4.95
C LYS A 112 15.31 33.04 -5.62
N CYS A 113 15.72 32.55 -6.81
CA CYS A 113 14.99 31.48 -7.49
C CYS A 113 14.97 30.17 -6.70
N THR A 114 16.12 29.74 -6.18
CA THR A 114 16.27 28.42 -5.55
C THR A 114 15.83 28.39 -4.10
N LYS A 115 16.09 29.44 -3.32
CA LYS A 115 15.84 29.47 -1.87
C LYS A 115 14.54 30.15 -1.48
N GLU A 116 14.17 31.26 -2.14
CA GLU A 116 12.94 31.99 -1.80
C GLU A 116 11.74 31.44 -2.58
N ASN A 117 11.93 31.11 -3.85
CA ASN A 117 10.85 30.60 -4.71
C ASN A 117 10.76 29.06 -4.78
N ASP A 118 11.70 28.33 -4.18
CA ASP A 118 11.82 26.87 -4.21
C ASP A 118 11.79 26.28 -5.64
N CYS A 119 12.50 26.93 -6.56
CA CYS A 119 12.52 26.59 -7.98
C CYS A 119 13.92 26.21 -8.49
N CYS A 120 13.99 25.83 -9.75
CA CYS A 120 15.21 25.48 -10.46
C CYS A 120 15.74 26.68 -11.23
N TYR A 121 17.06 26.79 -11.30
CA TYR A 121 17.73 27.87 -12.00
C TYR A 121 18.65 27.32 -13.08
N ASP A 122 18.53 27.82 -14.31
CA ASP A 122 19.46 27.59 -15.41
C ASP A 122 19.43 28.77 -16.39
N GLU A 123 20.49 29.58 -16.35
CA GLU A 123 20.69 30.71 -17.26
C GLU A 123 21.36 30.34 -18.59
N LYS A 124 21.85 29.10 -18.74
CA LYS A 124 22.62 28.69 -19.92
C LYS A 124 21.74 28.47 -21.14
N THR A 125 20.45 28.26 -20.94
CA THR A 125 19.50 28.04 -22.03
C THR A 125 18.78 29.34 -22.38
N SER A 126 19.12 29.93 -23.53
CA SER A 126 18.51 31.17 -24.01
C SER A 126 17.10 30.96 -24.57
N GLY A 127 16.26 31.99 -24.52
CA GLY A 127 14.90 31.97 -25.09
C GLY A 127 13.85 31.23 -24.26
N VAL A 128 14.22 30.75 -23.06
CA VAL A 128 13.32 30.11 -22.09
C VAL A 128 13.54 30.70 -20.70
N PRO A 129 12.59 30.58 -19.75
CA PRO A 129 12.76 31.09 -18.40
C PRO A 129 13.99 30.49 -17.70
N SER A 130 14.83 31.36 -17.11
CA SER A 130 16.00 30.94 -16.33
C SER A 130 15.61 30.41 -14.95
N CYS A 131 14.53 30.91 -14.36
CA CYS A 131 13.93 30.36 -13.14
C CYS A 131 12.64 29.61 -13.47
N PHE A 132 12.60 28.31 -13.20
CA PHE A 132 11.52 27.42 -13.61
C PHE A 132 11.14 26.44 -12.50
N PRO A 133 9.89 25.94 -12.45
CA PRO A 133 9.46 25.07 -11.36
C PRO A 133 10.21 23.73 -11.38
N LYS A 134 10.38 23.15 -10.20
CA LYS A 134 10.83 21.77 -10.04
C LYS A 134 9.78 20.81 -10.62
N ASP A 135 10.25 19.79 -11.31
CA ASP A 135 9.42 18.65 -11.68
C ASP A 135 9.09 17.83 -10.43
N LEU A 136 7.90 17.24 -10.44
CA LEU A 136 7.44 16.36 -9.36
C LEU A 136 7.58 14.92 -9.83
N ILE A 137 8.45 14.16 -9.18
CA ILE A 137 8.51 12.71 -9.33
C ILE A 137 7.81 12.10 -8.12
N ALA A 138 6.95 11.12 -8.37
CA ALA A 138 6.39 10.29 -7.31
C ALA A 138 6.97 8.88 -7.40
N GLU A 139 7.41 8.33 -6.28
CA GLU A 139 7.54 6.88 -6.14
C GLU A 139 6.17 6.33 -5.76
N LYS A 140 5.51 5.71 -6.73
CA LYS A 140 4.21 5.07 -6.52
C LYS A 140 4.43 3.63 -6.06
N PRO A 141 3.88 3.22 -4.90
CA PRO A 141 3.81 1.80 -4.54
C PRO A 141 2.92 1.04 -5.52
N THR A 142 3.41 -0.09 -6.01
CA THR A 142 2.70 -0.96 -6.94
C THR A 142 2.65 -2.39 -6.43
N CYS A 143 1.56 -3.09 -6.71
CA CYS A 143 1.39 -4.50 -6.36
C CYS A 143 1.72 -5.39 -7.55
N ASN A 144 2.79 -6.16 -7.44
CA ASN A 144 3.17 -7.16 -8.43
C ASN A 144 2.65 -8.54 -7.99
N PRO A 145 1.58 -9.08 -8.61
CA PRO A 145 1.01 -10.35 -8.18
C PRO A 145 1.93 -11.54 -8.44
N ASN A 146 2.95 -11.38 -9.30
CA ASN A 146 3.86 -12.44 -9.70
C ASN A 146 5.06 -12.58 -8.78
N ASN A 147 5.57 -11.47 -8.24
CA ASN A 147 6.77 -11.40 -7.41
C ASN A 147 6.42 -10.99 -5.98
N ARG A 148 6.03 -11.97 -5.15
CA ARG A 148 5.51 -11.70 -3.79
C ARG A 148 6.53 -12.04 -2.73
N VAL A 149 6.89 -11.05 -1.93
CA VAL A 149 7.68 -11.23 -0.71
C VAL A 149 6.78 -10.99 0.48
N ASN A 150 6.66 -11.95 1.39
CA ASN A 150 5.78 -11.83 2.56
C ASN A 150 6.11 -10.56 3.37
N CYS A 151 5.07 -9.79 3.71
CA CYS A 151 5.20 -8.53 4.46
C CYS A 151 4.57 -8.58 5.87
N ALA A 152 3.91 -9.67 6.23
CA ALA A 152 3.15 -9.72 7.47
C ALA A 152 3.42 -10.97 8.30
N TYR A 153 3.03 -10.88 9.57
CA TYR A 153 2.92 -12.04 10.44
C TYR A 153 1.78 -12.97 9.97
N PRO A 154 1.79 -14.26 10.34
CA PRO A 154 0.72 -15.19 10.00
C PRO A 154 -0.66 -14.69 10.44
N ASN A 155 -1.70 -15.10 9.70
CA ASN A 155 -3.11 -14.75 9.94
C ASN A 155 -3.41 -13.25 9.91
N VAL A 156 -2.64 -12.48 9.15
CA VAL A 156 -2.90 -11.06 8.93
C VAL A 156 -4.26 -10.87 8.25
N THR A 157 -5.06 -9.93 8.75
CA THR A 157 -6.29 -9.51 8.07
C THR A 157 -5.96 -8.61 6.90
N LEU A 158 -6.86 -8.48 5.92
CA LEU A 158 -6.74 -7.47 4.85
C LEU A 158 -6.38 -6.10 5.43
N GLU A 159 -7.17 -5.63 6.40
CA GLU A 159 -6.97 -4.32 7.03
C GLU A 159 -5.61 -4.19 7.71
N ALA A 160 -5.16 -5.23 8.43
CA ALA A 160 -3.84 -5.22 9.05
C ALA A 160 -2.72 -5.21 8.00
N CYS A 161 -2.87 -5.94 6.88
CA CYS A 161 -1.92 -5.91 5.78
C CYS A 161 -1.80 -4.51 5.15
N LEU A 162 -2.94 -3.86 4.91
CA LEU A 162 -2.94 -2.50 4.35
C LEU A 162 -2.34 -1.48 5.31
N ARG A 163 -2.56 -1.62 6.64
CA ARG A 163 -1.90 -0.79 7.66
C ARG A 163 -0.39 -0.96 7.68
N LEU A 164 0.13 -2.13 7.28
CA LEU A 164 1.57 -2.36 7.08
C LEU A 164 2.10 -1.74 5.78
N LYS A 165 1.27 -1.00 5.03
CA LYS A 165 1.60 -0.43 3.71
C LYS A 165 2.04 -1.50 2.71
N CYS A 166 1.36 -2.64 2.75
CA CYS A 166 1.62 -3.78 1.89
C CYS A 166 0.42 -4.16 1.02
N CYS A 167 0.70 -4.90 -0.04
CA CYS A 167 -0.29 -5.37 -0.99
C CYS A 167 -1.01 -6.59 -0.43
N PHE A 168 -2.32 -6.65 -0.66
CA PHE A 168 -3.12 -7.82 -0.33
C PHE A 168 -3.75 -8.42 -1.59
N ASP A 169 -3.51 -9.70 -1.83
CA ASP A 169 -4.16 -10.46 -2.90
C ASP A 169 -4.26 -11.94 -2.52
N ASN A 170 -5.47 -12.48 -2.40
CA ASN A 170 -5.72 -13.87 -2.07
C ASN A 170 -6.11 -14.74 -3.29
N SER A 171 -6.06 -14.18 -4.50
CA SER A 171 -6.48 -14.88 -5.72
C SER A 171 -5.44 -15.84 -6.28
N THR A 172 -4.17 -15.72 -5.87
CA THR A 172 -3.06 -16.57 -6.34
C THR A 172 -2.66 -17.59 -5.29
N LEU A 173 -2.93 -18.86 -5.56
CA LEU A 173 -2.60 -19.98 -4.68
C LEU A 173 -1.08 -20.13 -4.50
N GLY A 174 -0.66 -20.59 -3.31
CA GLY A 174 0.75 -20.88 -3.02
C GLY A 174 1.66 -19.66 -2.89
N LYS A 175 1.12 -18.43 -2.96
CA LYS A 175 1.92 -17.21 -2.74
C LYS A 175 1.43 -16.44 -1.52
N PRO A 176 2.29 -15.64 -0.87
CA PRO A 176 1.88 -14.78 0.25
C PRO A 176 0.72 -13.88 -0.16
N TYR A 177 -0.32 -13.83 0.67
CA TYR A 177 -1.46 -12.97 0.40
C TYR A 177 -1.19 -11.53 0.79
N CYS A 178 -0.42 -11.31 1.87
CA CYS A 178 0.10 -9.99 2.22
C CYS A 178 1.57 -9.92 1.83
N TYR A 179 1.91 -9.02 0.91
CA TYR A 179 3.24 -8.96 0.32
C TYR A 179 3.72 -7.53 0.11
N ASN A 180 5.05 -7.37 0.02
CA ASN A 180 5.69 -6.08 -0.16
C ASN A 180 5.21 -5.40 -1.43
N THR A 181 5.17 -4.07 -1.38
CA THR A 181 5.02 -3.22 -2.56
C THR A 181 6.33 -3.16 -3.34
N GLU A 182 6.22 -2.98 -4.65
CA GLU A 182 7.33 -2.54 -5.49
C GLU A 182 7.23 -1.03 -5.70
N LYS A 183 8.36 -0.37 -5.94
CA LYS A 183 8.39 1.08 -6.22
C LYS A 183 8.47 1.30 -7.73
N LYS A 184 7.54 2.09 -8.27
CA LYS A 184 7.61 2.58 -9.65
C LYS A 184 7.71 4.10 -9.65
N ASN A 185 8.74 4.62 -10.31
CA ASN A 185 8.86 6.06 -10.55
C ASN A 185 7.81 6.46 -11.57
N VAL A 186 7.00 7.45 -11.22
CA VAL A 186 6.04 8.09 -12.10
C VAL A 186 6.30 9.59 -12.13
N THR A 187 6.08 10.20 -13.28
CA THR A 187 6.17 11.65 -13.39
C THR A 187 4.82 12.25 -13.00
N VAL A 188 4.85 13.38 -12.34
CA VAL A 188 3.65 14.08 -11.91
C VAL A 188 3.69 15.50 -12.49
N THR A 189 2.58 15.94 -13.07
CA THR A 189 2.49 17.24 -13.72
C THR A 189 1.28 18.03 -13.26
N CYS A 190 1.44 19.34 -13.19
CA CYS A 190 0.36 20.30 -12.96
C CYS A 190 -0.25 20.85 -14.26
N ASN A 191 0.28 20.45 -15.42
CA ASN A 191 -0.27 20.82 -16.71
C ASN A 191 -1.50 19.94 -17.02
N VAL A 192 -2.63 20.31 -16.44
CA VAL A 192 -3.92 19.62 -16.57
C VAL A 192 -4.88 20.54 -17.29
N ALA A 193 -5.49 20.07 -18.38
CA ALA A 193 -6.51 20.83 -19.09
C ALA A 193 -7.66 21.18 -18.13
N THR A 194 -8.23 22.38 -18.26
CA THR A 194 -9.26 22.87 -17.32
C THR A 194 -10.45 21.90 -17.15
N SER A 195 -10.85 21.22 -18.23
CA SER A 195 -11.91 20.21 -18.23
C SER A 195 -11.55 18.90 -17.51
N GLU A 196 -10.26 18.62 -17.31
CA GLU A 196 -9.74 17.42 -16.64
C GLU A 196 -9.38 17.69 -15.17
N LYS A 197 -9.43 18.94 -14.71
CA LYS A 197 -9.06 19.31 -13.34
C LYS A 197 -10.03 18.69 -12.33
N VAL A 198 -9.49 17.88 -11.41
CA VAL A 198 -10.23 17.36 -10.26
C VAL A 198 -9.95 18.24 -9.05
N ASN A 199 -10.98 18.79 -8.41
CA ASN A 199 -10.81 19.67 -7.25
C ASN A 199 -10.05 18.95 -6.11
N CYS A 200 -9.07 19.64 -5.52
CA CYS A 200 -8.26 19.15 -4.40
C CYS A 200 -8.23 20.14 -3.21
N GLY A 201 -9.07 21.17 -3.24
CA GLY A 201 -9.14 22.18 -2.21
C GLY A 201 -10.58 22.51 -1.85
N MET A 202 -10.70 23.48 -0.96
CA MET A 202 -11.95 24.20 -0.74
C MET A 202 -11.92 25.50 -1.54
N ASP A 203 -13.09 26.09 -1.75
CA ASP A 203 -13.18 27.40 -2.39
C ASP A 203 -12.43 28.45 -1.56
N GLY A 204 -11.65 29.30 -2.24
CA GLY A 204 -10.81 30.30 -1.57
C GLY A 204 -9.57 29.76 -0.86
N ILE A 205 -9.20 28.49 -1.04
CA ILE A 205 -7.94 27.94 -0.49
C ILE A 205 -6.73 28.76 -0.96
N SER A 206 -5.80 29.04 -0.04
CA SER A 206 -4.55 29.72 -0.40
C SER A 206 -3.64 28.80 -1.22
N LYS A 207 -2.78 29.41 -2.04
CA LYS A 207 -1.76 28.72 -2.83
C LYS A 207 -0.90 27.77 -1.98
N ASP A 208 -0.45 28.24 -0.81
CA ASP A 208 0.42 27.45 0.07
C ASP A 208 -0.34 26.28 0.70
N THR A 209 -1.56 26.51 1.17
CA THR A 209 -2.40 25.43 1.73
C THR A 209 -2.73 24.38 0.69
N CYS A 210 -2.97 24.77 -0.57
CA CYS A 210 -3.18 23.82 -1.66
C CYS A 210 -1.93 22.98 -1.94
N ARG A 211 -0.75 23.62 -2.02
CA ARG A 211 0.52 22.94 -2.27
C ARG A 211 0.93 22.01 -1.13
N ASN A 212 0.61 22.37 0.10
CA ASN A 212 0.85 21.53 1.29
C ASN A 212 -0.07 20.29 1.34
N LYS A 213 -1.13 20.26 0.53
CA LYS A 213 -1.99 19.07 0.32
C LYS A 213 -1.51 18.21 -0.85
N ASP A 214 -0.29 18.40 -1.33
CA ASP A 214 0.26 17.75 -2.51
C ASP A 214 -0.65 17.90 -3.74
N CYS A 215 -1.09 19.14 -3.98
CA CYS A 215 -1.90 19.50 -5.13
C CYS A 215 -1.37 20.70 -5.91
N CYS A 216 -1.86 20.81 -7.14
CA CYS A 216 -1.51 21.88 -8.06
C CYS A 216 -2.38 23.10 -7.79
N TYR A 217 -1.77 24.28 -7.84
CA TYR A 217 -2.47 25.55 -7.71
C TYR A 217 -2.22 26.43 -8.93
N TYR A 218 -3.29 26.77 -9.64
CA TYR A 218 -3.26 27.72 -10.74
C TYR A 218 -4.62 28.39 -10.89
N GLU A 219 -4.64 29.72 -10.76
CA GLU A 219 -5.85 30.52 -10.91
C GLU A 219 -6.33 30.45 -12.37
N THR A 220 -7.54 29.96 -12.58
CA THR A 220 -8.16 29.89 -13.90
C THR A 220 -9.53 30.56 -13.90
N PRO A 221 -9.95 31.15 -15.03
CA PRO A 221 -11.29 31.73 -15.15
C PRO A 221 -12.41 30.71 -14.93
N THR A 222 -12.13 29.44 -15.27
CA THR A 222 -13.06 28.31 -15.11
C THR A 222 -12.36 27.15 -14.43
N GLY A 223 -13.10 26.34 -13.68
CA GLY A 223 -12.57 25.17 -12.96
C GLY A 223 -11.84 25.50 -11.65
N PRO A 224 -11.44 24.48 -10.87
CA PRO A 224 -10.85 24.68 -9.56
C PRO A 224 -9.43 25.23 -9.65
N TRP A 225 -9.12 26.19 -8.79
CA TRP A 225 -7.77 26.75 -8.66
C TRP A 225 -6.81 25.76 -8.01
N CYS A 226 -7.29 25.01 -7.01
CA CYS A 226 -6.58 23.91 -6.39
C CYS A 226 -7.08 22.57 -6.94
N TYR A 227 -6.22 21.84 -7.64
CA TYR A 227 -6.60 20.61 -8.32
C TYR A 227 -5.55 19.51 -8.16
N LYS A 228 -6.00 18.25 -8.30
CA LYS A 228 -5.13 17.08 -8.21
C LYS A 228 -4.09 17.11 -9.33
N MET A 229 -2.88 16.69 -9.00
CA MET A 229 -1.83 16.53 -9.99
C MET A 229 -2.16 15.38 -10.94
N LYS A 230 -1.70 15.47 -12.20
CA LYS A 230 -1.82 14.38 -13.18
C LYS A 230 -0.57 13.52 -13.12
N ILE A 231 -0.77 12.23 -12.89
CA ILE A 231 0.31 11.25 -12.88
C ILE A 231 0.47 10.71 -14.31
N THR A 232 1.68 10.75 -14.85
CA THR A 232 2.05 10.18 -16.15
C THR A 232 3.17 9.16 -15.96
N GLY A 233 2.92 7.90 -16.28
CA GLY A 233 3.88 6.80 -16.18
C GLY A 233 3.27 5.41 -16.20
#